data_AF-A0A816EHW6-F1
#
_entry.id   AF-A0A816EHW6-F1
#
_cell.length_a   1.000
_cell.length_b   1.000
_cell.length_c   1.000
_cell.angle_alpha   90.00
_cell.angle_beta   90.00
_cell.angle_gamma   90.00
#
_symmetry.space_group_name_H-M   'P 1'
#
loop_
_entity.id
_entity.type
_entity.pdbx_description
1 polymer ?
#
loop_
_entity_poly.entity_id
_entity_poly.type
_entity_poly.pdbx_seq_one_letter_code
_entity_poly.pdbx_strand_id
1 'polypeptide(L)'
;MSNSFAEQLANAKLKPSKNKTKDFSDPKLAGFITKDQISAYQKTALEANMEEWQMLLANETFPTTYVPITYSDAKCFIKIFEKYFQKLHEQQLFEQIRDRRDTWLNDNEDEKQWYEQLKERLQKTMDQAFPNNNNGFFAKTSSRSAKDACIFRKDFLDIYKNELTKFSDPSQENSRIIALLNAAFLSLRVTCAADILSMFVISER
;
A
#
# COMPACT_ATOMS: atom_id res chain seq x y z
N MET A 1 -3.71 -9.30 -27.93
CA MET A 1 -3.17 -9.39 -26.56
C MET A 1 -4.32 -9.04 -25.60
N SER A 2 -4.54 -9.85 -24.57
CA SER A 2 -5.60 -9.61 -23.57
C SER A 2 -5.13 -8.55 -22.59
N ASN A 3 -5.89 -7.46 -22.42
CA ASN A 3 -5.60 -6.45 -21.39
C ASN A 3 -5.56 -7.11 -20.00
N SER A 4 -4.62 -6.70 -19.16
CA SER A 4 -4.53 -7.16 -17.77
C SER A 4 -5.76 -6.70 -16.96
N PHE A 5 -6.07 -7.39 -15.85
CA PHE A 5 -7.22 -7.01 -15.02
C PHE A 5 -7.06 -5.61 -14.41
N ALA A 6 -5.84 -5.22 -14.06
CA ALA A 6 -5.56 -3.87 -13.58
C ALA A 6 -5.79 -2.80 -14.66
N GLU A 7 -5.39 -3.05 -15.91
CA GLU A 7 -5.71 -2.16 -17.03
C GLU A 7 -7.21 -2.09 -17.28
N GLN A 8 -7.95 -3.19 -17.11
CA GLN A 8 -9.41 -3.17 -17.22
C GLN A 8 -10.05 -2.29 -16.12
N LEU A 9 -9.51 -2.33 -14.89
CA LEU A 9 -9.96 -1.48 -13.79
C LEU A 9 -9.59 -0.02 -14.00
N ALA A 10 -8.36 0.27 -14.44
CA ALA A 10 -7.91 1.64 -14.72
C ALA A 10 -8.75 2.30 -15.83
N ASN A 11 -9.16 1.52 -16.84
CA ASN A 11 -10.01 1.99 -17.93
C ASN A 11 -11.52 1.99 -17.60
N ALA A 12 -11.92 1.50 -16.44
CA ALA A 12 -13.32 1.49 -16.03
C ALA A 12 -13.78 2.92 -15.73
N LYS A 13 -14.57 3.50 -16.65
CA LYS A 13 -15.18 4.82 -16.43
C LYS A 13 -16.28 4.70 -15.37
N LEU A 14 -16.01 5.21 -14.17
CA LEU A 14 -17.06 5.42 -13.17
C LEU A 14 -18.07 6.44 -13.71
N LYS A 15 -19.36 6.21 -13.45
CA LYS A 15 -20.40 7.21 -13.74
C LYS A 15 -20.03 8.51 -13.01
N PRO A 16 -19.94 9.65 -13.70
CA PRO A 16 -19.62 10.90 -13.05
C PRO A 16 -20.70 11.20 -11.99
N SER A 17 -20.26 11.35 -10.74
CA SER A 17 -21.12 11.86 -9.67
C SER A 17 -21.64 13.23 -10.06
N LYS A 18 -22.96 13.47 -9.90
CA LYS A 18 -23.56 14.81 -10.11
C LYS A 18 -22.95 15.87 -9.19
N ASN A 19 -22.34 15.46 -8.09
CA ASN A 19 -21.65 16.32 -7.14
C ASN A 19 -20.14 16.11 -7.29
N LYS A 20 -19.40 17.16 -7.66
CA LYS A 20 -17.94 17.13 -7.60
C LYS A 20 -17.51 16.94 -6.15
N THR A 21 -17.01 15.76 -5.81
CA THR A 21 -16.31 15.53 -4.54
C THR A 21 -15.10 16.45 -4.52
N LYS A 22 -15.04 17.36 -3.55
CA LYS A 22 -13.93 18.30 -3.40
C LYS A 22 -12.89 17.63 -2.51
N ASP A 23 -11.74 17.29 -3.08
CA ASP A 23 -10.62 16.72 -2.33
C ASP A 23 -9.94 17.84 -1.52
N PHE A 24 -9.78 17.61 -0.22
CA PHE A 24 -9.10 18.53 0.71
C PHE A 24 -7.83 17.91 1.31
N SER A 25 -7.42 16.73 0.83
CA SER A 25 -6.28 16.00 1.36
C SER A 25 -4.93 16.51 0.85
N ASP A 26 -4.93 17.35 -0.20
CA ASP A 26 -3.73 18.01 -0.71
C ASP A 26 -3.13 18.97 0.33
N PRO A 27 -1.79 18.99 0.50
CA PRO A 27 -1.14 19.97 1.34
C PRO A 27 -1.43 21.38 0.81
N LYS A 28 -2.03 22.23 1.64
CA LYS A 28 -2.29 23.62 1.31
C LYS A 28 -0.97 24.40 1.28
N LEU A 29 -0.33 24.47 0.11
CA LEU A 29 0.92 25.23 -0.07
C LEU A 29 0.66 26.75 -0.22
N ALA A 30 -0.59 27.15 -0.42
CA ALA A 30 -1.01 28.55 -0.52
C ALA A 30 -2.09 28.88 0.52
N GLY A 31 -1.95 30.02 1.21
CA GLY A 31 -2.92 30.54 2.17
C GLY A 31 -2.45 30.63 3.63
N PHE A 32 -1.24 30.17 3.94
CA PHE A 32 -0.62 30.42 5.25
C PHE A 32 0.23 31.69 5.18
N ILE A 33 -0.13 32.68 5.97
CA ILE A 33 0.47 34.03 5.95
C ILE A 33 1.74 34.06 6.81
N THR A 34 1.86 33.16 7.79
CA THR A 34 2.95 33.14 8.76
C THR A 34 3.55 31.74 8.95
N LYS A 35 4.81 31.70 9.41
CA LYS A 35 5.50 30.45 9.78
C LYS A 35 4.75 29.69 10.87
N ASP A 36 4.16 30.38 11.84
CA ASP A 36 3.43 29.77 12.95
C ASP A 36 2.19 29.01 12.47
N GLN A 37 1.48 29.53 11.46
CA GLN A 37 0.35 28.83 10.85
C GLN A 37 0.78 27.56 10.10
N ILE A 38 1.93 27.60 9.43
CA ILE A 38 2.51 26.40 8.77
C ILE A 38 2.89 25.37 9.83
N SER A 39 3.56 25.79 10.91
CA SER A 39 3.95 24.89 12.00
C SER A 39 2.75 24.29 12.72
N ALA A 40 1.69 25.07 12.95
CA ALA A 40 0.45 24.58 13.54
C ALA A 40 -0.23 23.54 12.64
N TYR A 41 -0.32 23.80 11.33
CA TYR A 41 -0.88 22.86 10.37
C TYR A 41 -0.07 21.56 10.28
N GLN A 42 1.27 21.67 10.20
CA GLN A 42 2.17 20.51 10.20
C GLN A 42 2.01 19.68 11.47
N LYS A 43 1.86 20.32 12.62
CA LYS A 43 1.59 19.63 13.89
C LYS A 43 0.28 18.85 13.82
N THR A 44 -0.80 19.44 13.33
CA THR A 44 -2.09 18.74 13.17
C THR A 44 -1.99 17.54 12.23
N ALA A 45 -1.17 17.62 11.18
CA ALA A 45 -0.93 16.48 10.29
C ALA A 45 -0.18 15.35 11.02
N LEU A 46 0.80 15.68 11.87
CA LEU A 46 1.54 14.71 12.67
C LEU A 46 0.69 14.07 13.77
N GLU A 47 -0.29 14.78 14.34
CA GLU A 47 -1.26 14.24 15.30
C GLU A 47 -2.09 13.08 14.72
N ALA A 48 -2.19 12.97 13.40
CA ALA A 48 -2.85 11.85 12.72
C ALA A 48 -1.97 10.59 12.58
N ASN A 49 -0.66 10.69 12.89
CA ASN A 49 0.24 9.55 12.87
C ASN A 49 -0.17 8.52 13.92
N MET A 50 -0.06 7.25 13.55
CA MET A 50 -0.49 6.13 14.40
C MET A 50 0.18 6.13 15.77
N GLU A 51 1.45 6.54 15.80
CA GLU A 51 2.29 6.64 16.99
C GLU A 51 1.71 7.57 18.06
N GLU A 52 0.94 8.59 17.66
CA GLU A 52 0.34 9.58 18.57
C GLU A 52 -0.94 9.08 19.24
N TRP A 53 -1.76 8.30 18.53
CA TRP A 53 -3.10 7.89 19.00
C TRP A 53 -3.24 6.41 19.35
N GLN A 54 -2.35 5.53 18.88
CA GLN A 54 -2.52 4.09 19.05
C GLN A 54 -2.51 3.66 20.52
N MET A 55 -1.67 4.27 21.36
CA MET A 55 -1.65 3.94 22.79
C MET A 55 -2.96 4.33 23.49
N LEU A 56 -3.57 5.44 23.08
CA LEU A 56 -4.84 5.91 23.64
C LEU A 56 -6.02 5.01 23.26
N LEU A 57 -5.93 4.35 22.09
CA LEU A 57 -6.96 3.50 21.53
C LEU A 57 -6.56 2.02 21.48
N ALA A 58 -5.55 1.60 22.25
CA ALA A 58 -4.96 0.27 22.14
C ALA A 58 -5.99 -0.86 22.39
N ASN A 59 -6.98 -0.60 23.26
CA ASN A 59 -8.04 -1.55 23.59
C ASN A 59 -9.15 -1.62 22.53
N GLU A 60 -9.26 -0.59 21.69
CA GLU A 60 -10.32 -0.44 20.67
C GLU A 60 -9.76 -0.61 19.24
N THR A 61 -8.48 -0.95 19.11
CA THR A 61 -7.77 -1.04 17.83
C THR A 61 -7.08 -2.39 17.67
N PHE A 62 -6.54 -2.64 16.49
CA PHE A 62 -5.83 -3.88 16.23
C PHE A 62 -4.49 -3.91 16.98
N PRO A 63 -4.10 -5.08 17.52
CA PRO A 63 -2.74 -5.30 17.99
C PRO A 63 -1.71 -4.84 16.95
N THR A 64 -0.83 -3.92 17.35
CA THR A 64 0.09 -3.24 16.44
C THR A 64 1.51 -3.36 16.96
N THR A 65 2.47 -3.54 16.06
CA THR A 65 3.90 -3.52 16.37
C THR A 65 4.60 -2.59 15.39
N TYR A 66 5.54 -1.80 15.89
CA TYR A 66 6.28 -0.81 15.10
C TYR A 66 7.62 -1.37 14.65
N VAL A 67 7.98 -1.06 13.42
CA VAL A 67 9.33 -1.30 12.89
C VAL A 67 9.95 0.06 12.57
N PRO A 68 11.03 0.45 13.25
CA PRO A 68 11.65 1.74 12.99
C PRO A 68 12.22 1.78 11.57
N ILE A 69 11.91 2.86 10.86
CA ILE A 69 12.46 3.21 9.55
C ILE A 69 13.48 4.31 9.78
N THR A 70 14.74 4.05 9.45
CA THR A 70 15.80 5.04 9.57
C THR A 70 15.73 6.05 8.44
N TYR A 71 16.43 7.18 8.60
CA TYR A 71 16.53 8.17 7.53
C TYR A 71 17.20 7.62 6.26
N SER A 72 18.18 6.73 6.40
CA SER A 72 18.79 6.01 5.27
C SER A 72 17.79 5.08 4.58
N ASP A 73 16.92 4.41 5.34
CA ASP A 73 15.88 3.55 4.77
C ASP A 73 14.90 4.37 3.93
N ALA A 74 14.41 5.48 4.47
CA ALA A 74 13.50 6.38 3.77
C ALA A 74 14.11 6.92 2.47
N LYS A 75 15.39 7.31 2.48
CA LYS A 75 16.11 7.74 1.28
C LYS A 75 16.21 6.64 0.22
N CYS A 76 16.50 5.41 0.64
CA CYS A 76 16.62 4.29 -0.28
C CYS A 76 15.26 3.97 -0.92
N PHE A 77 14.19 3.94 -0.12
CA PHE A 77 12.81 3.76 -0.61
C PHE A 77 12.44 4.76 -1.68
N ILE A 78 12.66 6.07 -1.43
CA ILE A 78 12.33 7.13 -2.39
C ILE A 78 13.13 6.93 -3.68
N LYS A 79 14.44 6.66 -3.58
CA LYS A 79 15.30 6.44 -4.74
C LYS A 79 14.83 5.27 -5.60
N ILE A 80 14.45 4.16 -4.97
CA ILE A 80 13.93 2.97 -5.65
C ILE A 80 12.59 3.29 -6.30
N PHE A 81 11.66 3.92 -5.57
CA PHE A 81 10.37 4.35 -6.10
C PHE A 81 10.54 5.25 -7.33
N GLU A 82 11.39 6.28 -7.27
CA GLU A 82 11.65 7.17 -8.42
C GLU A 82 12.29 6.43 -9.61
N LYS A 83 13.20 5.48 -9.35
CA LYS A 83 13.88 4.71 -10.39
C LYS A 83 12.91 3.81 -11.16
N TYR A 84 11.96 3.17 -10.47
CA TYR A 84 11.08 2.17 -11.06
C TYR A 84 9.69 2.71 -11.38
N PHE A 85 9.10 3.51 -10.50
CA PHE A 85 7.73 3.97 -10.64
C PHE A 85 7.61 5.23 -11.49
N GLN A 86 8.46 6.25 -11.28
CA GLN A 86 8.35 7.51 -12.07
C GLN A 86 8.86 7.40 -13.51
N LYS A 87 9.78 6.46 -13.79
CA LYS A 87 10.39 6.32 -15.12
C LYS A 87 9.68 5.33 -16.04
N LEU A 88 8.83 4.46 -15.50
CA LEU A 88 8.06 3.51 -16.30
C LEU A 88 6.68 4.13 -16.58
N HIS A 89 6.29 4.20 -17.85
CA HIS A 89 4.88 4.42 -18.21
C HIS A 89 4.04 3.34 -17.52
N GLU A 90 2.88 3.70 -16.95
CA GLU A 90 2.00 2.79 -16.18
C GLU A 90 1.88 1.39 -16.80
N GLN A 91 1.74 1.29 -18.13
CA GLN A 91 1.63 0.00 -18.84
C GLN A 91 2.89 -0.89 -18.76
N GLN A 92 4.10 -0.31 -18.80
CA GLN A 92 5.35 -1.07 -18.66
C GLN A 92 5.63 -1.46 -17.21
N LEU A 93 5.21 -0.61 -16.28
CA LEU A 93 5.26 -0.88 -14.85
C LEU A 93 4.44 -2.13 -14.50
N PHE A 94 3.24 -2.28 -15.09
CA PHE A 94 2.37 -3.44 -14.89
C PHE A 94 3.02 -4.76 -15.31
N GLU A 95 3.69 -4.83 -16.45
CA GLU A 95 4.31 -6.08 -16.91
C GLU A 95 5.58 -6.44 -16.10
N GLN A 96 6.37 -5.43 -15.72
CA GLN A 96 7.64 -5.64 -15.03
C GLN A 96 7.49 -5.95 -13.54
N ILE A 97 6.59 -5.23 -12.83
CA ILE A 97 6.33 -5.44 -11.39
C ILE A 97 5.63 -6.77 -11.17
N ARG A 98 4.67 -7.10 -12.04
CA ARG A 98 3.88 -8.33 -11.94
C ARG A 98 4.81 -9.53 -11.80
N ASP A 99 5.88 -9.61 -12.59
CA ASP A 99 6.66 -10.84 -12.68
C ASP A 99 7.68 -11.08 -11.56
N ARG A 100 8.16 -10.06 -10.85
CA ARG A 100 9.43 -10.20 -10.10
C ARG A 100 9.45 -9.42 -8.79
N ARG A 101 9.26 -10.10 -7.65
CA ARG A 101 9.33 -9.50 -6.31
C ARG A 101 10.70 -8.85 -5.98
N ASP A 102 11.78 -9.25 -6.64
CA ASP A 102 13.14 -8.80 -6.27
C ASP A 102 14.05 -8.40 -7.44
N THR A 103 13.64 -8.51 -8.72
CA THR A 103 14.59 -8.22 -9.83
C THR A 103 14.90 -6.75 -10.01
N TRP A 104 14.14 -5.87 -9.38
CA TRP A 104 14.45 -4.44 -9.33
C TRP A 104 15.68 -4.17 -8.45
N LEU A 105 16.23 -5.16 -7.75
CA LEU A 105 17.46 -5.03 -6.97
C LEU A 105 18.73 -5.42 -7.75
N ASN A 106 18.61 -5.85 -9.02
CA ASN A 106 19.70 -6.54 -9.72
C ASN A 106 20.89 -5.64 -10.11
N ASP A 107 20.73 -4.32 -10.09
CA ASP A 107 21.73 -3.40 -10.65
C ASP A 107 22.56 -2.64 -9.58
N ASN A 108 22.30 -2.87 -8.29
CA ASN A 108 22.98 -2.14 -7.22
C ASN A 108 23.10 -2.96 -5.92
N GLU A 109 24.32 -3.34 -5.56
CA GLU A 109 24.60 -4.13 -4.35
C GLU A 109 24.27 -3.39 -3.05
N ASP A 110 24.40 -2.05 -2.99
CA ASP A 110 24.02 -1.28 -1.81
C ASP A 110 22.50 -1.31 -1.58
N GLU A 111 21.71 -1.19 -2.66
CA GLU A 111 20.25 -1.28 -2.61
C GLU A 111 19.79 -2.68 -2.19
N LYS A 112 20.48 -3.72 -2.69
CA LYS A 112 20.22 -5.11 -2.33
C LYS A 112 20.58 -5.43 -0.89
N GLN A 113 21.73 -4.95 -0.41
CA GLN A 113 22.12 -5.11 0.98
C GLN A 113 21.13 -4.39 1.91
N TRP A 114 20.74 -3.17 1.56
CA TRP A 114 19.71 -2.43 2.27
C TRP A 114 18.38 -3.20 2.33
N TYR A 115 17.93 -3.73 1.19
CA TYR A 115 16.68 -4.48 1.10
C TYR A 115 16.69 -5.70 2.00
N GLU A 116 17.74 -6.52 1.95
CA GLU A 116 17.83 -7.72 2.80
C GLU A 116 17.89 -7.36 4.29
N GLN A 117 18.61 -6.31 4.68
CA GLN A 117 18.63 -5.84 6.08
C GLN A 117 17.25 -5.40 6.58
N LEU A 118 16.52 -4.62 5.78
CA LEU A 118 15.20 -4.15 6.15
C LEU A 118 14.19 -5.32 6.17
N LYS A 119 14.27 -6.21 5.19
CA LYS A 119 13.46 -7.44 5.10
C LYS A 119 13.68 -8.33 6.31
N GLU A 120 14.92 -8.56 6.72
CA GLU A 120 15.25 -9.32 7.93
C GLU A 120 14.66 -8.66 9.18
N ARG A 121 14.81 -7.34 9.34
CA ARG A 121 14.26 -6.59 10.49
C ARG A 121 12.73 -6.68 10.55
N LEU A 122 12.06 -6.54 9.41
CA LEU A 122 10.62 -6.70 9.29
C LEU A 122 10.19 -8.13 9.63
N GLN A 123 10.84 -9.14 9.03
CA GLN A 123 10.46 -10.55 9.23
C GLN A 123 10.62 -10.95 10.70
N LYS A 124 11.75 -10.59 11.32
CA LYS A 124 11.97 -10.80 12.75
C LYS A 124 10.87 -10.17 13.60
N THR A 125 10.41 -8.98 13.25
CA THR A 125 9.33 -8.31 13.99
C THR A 125 7.99 -9.01 13.79
N MET A 126 7.68 -9.46 12.57
CA MET A 126 6.46 -10.24 12.29
C MET A 126 6.45 -11.54 13.10
N ASP A 127 7.55 -12.28 13.08
CA ASP A 127 7.71 -13.56 13.79
C ASP A 127 7.57 -13.38 15.32
N GLN A 128 8.09 -12.26 15.85
CA GLN A 128 7.99 -11.94 17.28
C GLN A 128 6.61 -11.45 17.70
N ALA A 129 5.97 -10.60 16.89
CA ALA A 129 4.70 -10.00 17.23
C ALA A 129 3.59 -11.06 17.31
N PHE A 130 3.57 -12.02 16.38
CA PHE A 130 2.58 -13.09 16.38
C PHE A 130 3.13 -14.40 15.81
N PRO A 131 3.85 -15.20 16.61
CA PRO A 131 4.59 -16.39 16.14
C PRO A 131 3.73 -17.51 15.53
N ASN A 132 2.41 -17.47 15.74
CA ASN A 132 1.45 -18.45 15.20
C ASN A 132 0.42 -17.81 14.27
N ASN A 133 0.68 -16.61 13.75
CA ASN A 133 -0.33 -15.88 12.97
C ASN A 133 -0.43 -16.39 11.53
N ASN A 134 -1.27 -17.41 11.34
CA ASN A 134 -1.69 -17.88 10.03
C ASN A 134 -2.61 -16.88 9.30
N ASN A 135 -3.11 -15.85 9.99
CA ASN A 135 -4.05 -14.89 9.45
C ASN A 135 -3.38 -13.65 8.83
N GLY A 136 -2.04 -13.60 8.81
CA GLY A 136 -1.26 -12.54 8.17
C GLY A 136 -1.32 -11.19 8.88
N PHE A 137 -0.73 -10.19 8.24
CA PHE A 137 -0.54 -8.84 8.76
C PHE A 137 -1.11 -7.80 7.79
N PHE A 138 -1.37 -6.61 8.31
CA PHE A 138 -1.58 -5.40 7.52
C PHE A 138 -0.46 -4.42 7.82
N ALA A 139 0.18 -3.88 6.79
CA ALA A 139 1.28 -2.94 6.95
C ALA A 139 0.87 -1.54 6.49
N LYS A 140 1.29 -0.53 7.25
CA LYS A 140 1.14 0.90 6.95
C LYS A 140 2.39 1.65 7.43
N THR A 141 2.68 2.78 6.81
CA THR A 141 3.53 3.81 7.42
C THR A 141 2.75 4.51 8.54
N SER A 142 3.31 5.53 9.17
CA SER A 142 2.66 6.28 10.25
C SER A 142 1.23 6.73 9.90
N SER A 143 0.99 7.17 8.66
CA SER A 143 -0.31 7.74 8.24
C SER A 143 -1.00 7.04 7.06
N ARG A 144 -0.27 6.29 6.22
CA ARG A 144 -0.79 5.74 4.96
C ARG A 144 -0.50 4.24 4.81
N SER A 145 -1.46 3.53 4.25
CA SER A 145 -1.27 2.15 3.79
C SER A 145 -1.26 2.12 2.26
N ALA A 146 -0.47 1.22 1.70
CA ALA A 146 -0.28 0.97 0.27
C ALA A 146 -1.50 0.26 -0.37
N LYS A 147 -2.67 0.91 -0.35
CA LYS A 147 -3.95 0.31 -0.81
C LYS A 147 -4.01 0.11 -2.32
N ASP A 148 -3.42 1.05 -3.03
CA ASP A 148 -3.23 1.09 -4.47
C ASP A 148 -2.35 -0.07 -4.96
N ALA A 149 -1.36 -0.49 -4.17
CA ALA A 149 -0.47 -1.60 -4.54
C ALA A 149 -1.18 -2.94 -4.81
N CYS A 150 -2.40 -3.14 -4.27
CA CYS A 150 -3.15 -4.40 -4.43
C CYS A 150 -3.52 -4.72 -5.87
N ILE A 151 -3.77 -3.71 -6.70
CA ILE A 151 -4.19 -3.93 -8.10
C ILE A 151 -3.05 -4.52 -8.94
N PHE A 152 -1.80 -4.34 -8.51
CA PHE A 152 -0.61 -4.83 -9.19
C PHE A 152 -0.26 -6.28 -8.81
N ARG A 153 -0.98 -6.88 -7.86
CA ARG A 153 -0.75 -8.27 -7.46
C ARG A 153 -1.24 -9.23 -8.54
N LYS A 154 -0.37 -10.18 -8.92
CA LYS A 154 -0.69 -11.26 -9.87
C LYS A 154 -1.93 -12.05 -9.51
N ASP A 155 -2.10 -12.34 -8.21
CA ASP A 155 -3.15 -13.19 -7.66
C ASP A 155 -4.46 -12.44 -7.43
N PHE A 156 -4.53 -11.11 -7.65
CA PHE A 156 -5.71 -10.30 -7.34
C PHE A 156 -6.96 -10.78 -8.08
N LEU A 157 -6.84 -11.11 -9.37
CA LEU A 157 -7.95 -11.62 -10.17
C LEU A 157 -8.44 -12.99 -9.65
N ASP A 158 -7.53 -13.85 -9.19
CA ASP A 158 -7.89 -15.17 -8.69
C ASP A 158 -8.55 -15.07 -7.32
N ILE A 159 -8.07 -14.17 -6.45
CA ILE A 159 -8.73 -13.82 -5.18
C ILE A 159 -10.14 -13.29 -5.46
N TYR A 160 -10.29 -12.36 -6.40
CA TYR A 160 -11.60 -11.83 -6.79
C TYR A 160 -12.56 -12.90 -7.31
N LYS A 161 -12.10 -13.79 -8.20
CA LYS A 161 -12.90 -14.92 -8.67
C LYS A 161 -13.30 -15.86 -7.53
N ASN A 162 -12.40 -16.12 -6.58
CA ASN A 162 -12.69 -16.95 -5.41
C ASN A 162 -13.69 -16.30 -4.45
N GLU A 163 -13.68 -14.97 -4.30
CA GLU A 163 -14.70 -14.26 -3.53
C GLU A 163 -16.05 -14.27 -4.26
N LEU A 164 -16.07 -14.18 -5.59
CA LEU A 164 -17.31 -14.25 -6.39
C LEU A 164 -18.04 -15.58 -6.25
N THR A 165 -17.34 -16.71 -6.11
CA THR A 165 -17.98 -18.03 -5.97
C THR A 165 -18.75 -18.20 -4.66
N LYS A 166 -18.57 -17.30 -3.69
CA LYS A 166 -19.30 -17.31 -2.41
C LYS A 166 -20.73 -16.76 -2.52
N PHE A 167 -21.09 -16.17 -3.66
CA PHE A 167 -22.41 -15.59 -3.89
C PHE A 167 -23.26 -16.53 -4.75
N SER A 168 -24.55 -16.66 -4.41
CA SER A 168 -25.51 -17.47 -5.18
C SER A 168 -25.76 -16.93 -6.59
N ASP A 169 -25.59 -15.61 -6.78
CA ASP A 169 -25.70 -14.95 -8.07
C ASP A 169 -24.51 -13.99 -8.29
N PRO A 170 -23.40 -14.49 -8.89
CA PRO A 170 -22.22 -13.69 -9.22
C PRO A 170 -22.45 -12.69 -10.38
N SER A 171 -23.61 -12.75 -11.05
CA SER A 171 -23.95 -11.84 -12.14
C SER A 171 -24.41 -10.47 -11.64
N GLN A 172 -24.96 -10.41 -10.42
CA GLN A 172 -25.41 -9.17 -9.79
C GLN A 172 -24.26 -8.22 -9.51
N GLU A 173 -24.51 -6.94 -9.78
CA GLU A 173 -23.55 -5.85 -9.54
C GLU A 173 -23.12 -5.79 -8.07
N ASN A 174 -24.06 -5.91 -7.13
CA ASN A 174 -23.76 -5.89 -5.69
C ASN A 174 -22.83 -7.04 -5.28
N SER A 175 -23.07 -8.26 -5.76
CA SER A 175 -22.21 -9.42 -5.51
C SER A 175 -20.79 -9.15 -6.01
N ARG A 176 -20.66 -8.56 -7.20
CA ARG A 176 -19.36 -8.21 -7.80
C ARG A 176 -18.63 -7.13 -7.01
N ILE A 177 -19.35 -6.09 -6.56
CA ILE A 177 -18.76 -5.03 -5.74
C ILE A 177 -18.27 -5.59 -4.41
N ILE A 178 -19.08 -6.40 -3.72
CA ILE A 178 -18.69 -6.98 -2.42
C ILE A 178 -17.50 -7.92 -2.60
N ALA A 179 -17.51 -8.79 -3.62
CA ALA A 179 -16.39 -9.67 -3.92
C ALA A 179 -15.10 -8.89 -4.23
N LEU A 180 -15.20 -7.79 -4.98
CA LEU A 180 -14.05 -6.93 -5.29
C LEU A 180 -13.48 -6.27 -4.03
N LEU A 181 -14.33 -5.75 -3.14
CA LEU A 181 -13.92 -5.16 -1.87
C LEU A 181 -13.24 -6.17 -0.95
N ASN A 182 -13.79 -7.39 -0.85
CA ASN A 182 -13.18 -8.47 -0.09
C ASN A 182 -11.83 -8.89 -0.68
N ALA A 183 -11.73 -8.98 -2.01
CA ALA A 183 -10.48 -9.29 -2.67
C ALA A 183 -9.43 -8.22 -2.41
N ALA A 184 -9.79 -6.93 -2.49
CA ALA A 184 -8.88 -5.83 -2.18
C ALA A 184 -8.38 -5.89 -0.73
N PHE A 185 -9.28 -6.19 0.21
CA PHE A 185 -8.91 -6.39 1.61
C PHE A 185 -7.96 -7.59 1.80
N LEU A 186 -8.26 -8.74 1.20
CA LEU A 186 -7.41 -9.93 1.29
C LEU A 186 -6.06 -9.74 0.62
N SER A 187 -5.97 -8.91 -0.42
CA SER A 187 -4.71 -8.60 -1.10
C SER A 187 -3.80 -7.67 -0.30
N LEU A 188 -4.35 -6.89 0.64
CA LEU A 188 -3.56 -6.10 1.60
C LEU A 188 -2.95 -6.96 2.71
N ARG A 189 -3.43 -8.20 2.86
CA ARG A 189 -2.88 -9.14 3.81
C ARG A 189 -1.53 -9.66 3.30
N VAL A 190 -0.51 -9.48 4.12
CA VAL A 190 0.86 -9.93 3.86
C VAL A 190 1.27 -10.98 4.89
N THR A 191 2.02 -11.99 4.46
CA THR A 191 2.48 -13.08 5.34
C THR A 191 4.00 -13.13 5.51
N CYS A 192 4.74 -12.32 4.75
CA CYS A 192 6.19 -12.18 4.89
C CYS A 192 6.65 -10.74 4.62
N ALA A 193 7.87 -10.44 5.07
CA ALA A 193 8.46 -9.11 4.91
C ALA A 193 8.68 -8.70 3.45
N ALA A 194 8.99 -9.65 2.57
CA ALA A 194 9.17 -9.38 1.14
C ALA A 194 7.89 -8.83 0.50
N ASP A 195 6.72 -9.32 0.92
CA ASP A 195 5.42 -8.82 0.45
C ASP A 195 5.16 -7.39 0.92
N ILE A 196 5.55 -7.05 2.15
CA ILE A 196 5.47 -5.68 2.69
C ILE A 196 6.31 -4.75 1.82
N LEU A 197 7.59 -5.07 1.62
CA LEU A 197 8.50 -4.20 0.87
C LEU A 197 8.07 -4.04 -0.57
N SER A 198 7.69 -5.14 -1.23
CA SER A 198 7.16 -5.10 -2.59
C SER A 198 5.93 -4.20 -2.67
N MET A 199 5.01 -4.30 -1.71
CA MET A 199 3.78 -3.50 -1.68
C MET A 199 4.07 -2.01 -1.51
N PHE A 200 5.05 -1.61 -0.68
CA PHE A 200 5.38 -0.20 -0.48
C PHE A 200 6.20 0.41 -1.62
N VAL A 201 7.08 -0.35 -2.26
CA VAL A 201 7.88 0.14 -3.40
C VAL A 201 7.00 0.51 -4.59
N ILE A 202 5.81 -0.07 -4.70
CA ILE A 202 4.90 0.08 -5.85
C ILE A 202 3.67 0.93 -5.51
N SER A 203 3.65 1.53 -4.33
CA SER A 203 2.59 2.41 -3.83
C SER A 203 2.96 3.85 -4.06
N GLU A 204 2.05 4.64 -4.63
CA GLU A 204 2.19 6.10 -4.73
C GLU A 204 1.96 6.80 -3.38
N ARG A 205 1.29 6.12 -2.45
CA ARG A 205 0.82 6.64 -1.17
C ARG A 205 1.83 6.50 -0.05
#